data_AF-A0A920SH70-F1
#
_entry.id   AF-A0A920SH70-F1
#
_cell.length_a   1.000
_cell.length_b   1.000
_cell.length_c   1.000
_cell.angle_alpha   90.00
_cell.angle_beta   90.00
_cell.angle_gamma   90.00
#
_symmetry.space_group_name_H-M   'P 1'
#
loop_
_entity.id
_entity.type
_entity.pdbx_description
1 polymer ?
#
loop_
_entity_poly.entity_id
_entity_poly.type
_entity_poly.pdbx_seq_one_letter_code
_entity_poly.pdbx_strand_id
1 'polypeptide(L)' 'MEIGVIFPQTEIEPDPAAIKDFAQAAEELGYSYIFIADHVLGADPKHHEFSNNKYFPALQTYNHKSVFTNR' A
#
# COMPACT_ATOMS: atom_id res chain seq x y z
N MET A 1 -15.26 -9.24 -18.32
CA MET A 1 -13.94 -8.77 -17.89
C MET A 1 -14.05 -8.46 -16.43
N GLU A 2 -13.17 -9.00 -15.59
CA GLU A 2 -13.19 -8.80 -14.13
C GLU A 2 -12.09 -7.81 -13.77
N ILE A 3 -12.38 -6.89 -12.85
CA ILE A 3 -11.48 -5.79 -12.47
C ILE A 3 -11.28 -5.85 -10.96
N GLY A 4 -10.04 -5.66 -10.50
CA GLY A 4 -9.70 -5.58 -9.08
C GLY A 4 -9.23 -4.19 -8.66
N VAL A 5 -9.15 -4.00 -7.34
CA VAL A 5 -8.59 -2.81 -6.70
C VAL A 5 -7.42 -3.20 -5.79
N ILE A 6 -6.44 -2.31 -5.65
CA ILE A 6 -5.32 -2.47 -4.72
C ILE A 6 -5.71 -1.85 -3.39
N PHE A 7 -5.53 -2.60 -2.31
CA PHE A 7 -5.69 -2.09 -0.96
C PHE A 7 -4.65 -1.00 -0.67
N PRO A 8 -5.06 0.18 -0.18
CA PRO A 8 -4.17 1.34 0.03
C PRO A 8 -3.30 1.19 1.29
N GLN A 9 -2.49 0.13 1.36
CA GLN A 9 -1.74 -0.31 2.55
C GLN A 9 -0.85 0.75 3.20
N THR A 10 -0.35 1.71 2.42
CA THR A 10 0.58 2.74 2.92
C THR A 10 -0.11 4.06 3.24
N GLU A 11 -1.38 4.19 2.84
CA GLU A 11 -2.20 5.39 2.98
C GLU A 11 -3.33 5.21 4.00
N ILE A 12 -3.79 3.98 4.20
CA ILE A 12 -4.82 3.63 5.18
C ILE A 12 -4.16 3.25 6.50
N GLU A 13 -4.54 3.97 7.55
CA GLU A 13 -4.12 3.68 8.92
C GLU A 13 -4.69 2.33 9.40
N PRO A 14 -4.14 1.70 10.46
CA PRO A 14 -4.51 0.35 10.89
C PRO A 14 -5.85 0.28 11.64
N ASP A 15 -6.81 1.15 11.31
CA ASP A 15 -8.16 1.14 11.89
C ASP A 15 -9.03 0.03 11.25
N PRO A 16 -9.47 -0.99 12.01
CA PRO A 16 -10.31 -2.06 11.47
C PRO A 16 -11.64 -1.56 10.86
N ALA A 17 -12.20 -0.45 11.34
CA ALA A 17 -13.42 0.11 10.78
C ALA A 17 -13.18 0.66 9.38
N ALA A 18 -12.14 1.49 9.19
CA ALA A 18 -11.75 2.02 7.88
C ALA A 18 -11.41 0.91 6.87
N ILE A 19 -10.75 -0.17 7.32
CA ILE A 19 -10.43 -1.33 6.46
C ILE A 19 -11.71 -2.02 5.97
N LYS A 20 -12.68 -2.21 6.86
CA LYS A 20 -13.97 -2.79 6.51
C LYS A 20 -14.72 -1.89 5.52
N ASP A 21 -14.78 -0.58 5.79
CA ASP A 21 -15.48 0.38 4.94
C ASP A 21 -14.89 0.40 3.53
N PHE A 22 -13.55 0.34 3.40
CA PHE A 22 -12.89 0.20 2.10
C PHE A 22 -13.33 -1.07 1.36
N ALA A 23 -13.29 -2.22 2.04
CA ALA A 23 -13.64 -3.50 1.41
C ALA A 23 -15.10 -3.54 0.94
N GLN A 24 -16.02 -3.01 1.74
CA GLN A 24 -17.44 -2.93 1.39
C GLN A 24 -17.68 -1.95 0.24
N ALA A 25 -17.03 -0.78 0.26
CA ALA A 25 -17.13 0.17 -0.85
C ALA A 25 -16.58 -0.41 -2.16
N ALA A 26 -15.47 -1.17 -2.11
CA ALA A 26 -14.92 -1.85 -3.28
C ALA A 26 -15.92 -2.86 -3.88
N GLU A 27 -16.58 -3.63 -3.01
CA GLU A 27 -17.64 -4.57 -3.42
C GLU A 27 -18.85 -3.84 -4.03
N GLU A 28 -19.34 -2.78 -3.39
CA GLU A 28 -20.49 -1.98 -3.87
C GLU A 28 -20.22 -1.30 -5.23
N LEU A 29 -18.97 -0.92 -5.49
CA LEU A 29 -18.53 -0.37 -6.78
C LEU A 29 -18.36 -1.44 -7.87
N GLY A 30 -18.51 -2.72 -7.54
CA GLY A 30 -18.48 -3.84 -8.48
C GLY A 30 -17.09 -4.39 -8.80
N TYR A 31 -16.08 -4.10 -7.96
CA TYR A 31 -14.77 -4.76 -8.09
C TYR A 31 -14.87 -6.24 -7.71
N SER A 32 -14.23 -7.10 -8.50
CA SER A 32 -14.25 -8.55 -8.29
C SER A 32 -13.16 -9.03 -7.32
N TYR A 33 -12.11 -8.22 -7.12
CA TYR A 33 -10.91 -8.61 -6.38
C TYR A 33 -10.33 -7.44 -5.58
N ILE A 34 -9.76 -7.76 -4.41
CA ILE A 34 -8.91 -6.86 -3.64
C ILE A 34 -7.50 -7.49 -3.59
N PHE A 35 -6.49 -6.74 -4.00
CA PHE A 35 -5.08 -7.13 -3.89
C PHE A 35 -4.43 -6.49 -2.67
N ILE A 36 -3.71 -7.27 -1.87
CA ILE A 36 -2.98 -6.83 -0.67
C ILE A 36 -1.55 -7.37 -0.77
N ALA A 37 -0.55 -6.53 -0.50
CA ALA A 37 0.86 -6.89 -0.61
C ALA A 37 1.52 -7.06 0.78
N ASP A 38 1.70 -8.29 1.23
CA ASP A 38 2.38 -8.60 2.50
C ASP A 38 3.92 -8.59 2.36
N HIS A 39 4.49 -7.47 1.91
CA HIS A 39 5.93 -7.33 1.80
C HIS A 39 6.58 -7.07 3.17
N VAL A 40 7.36 -8.05 3.65
CA VAL A 40 8.19 -7.90 4.87
C VAL A 40 9.32 -6.89 4.66
N LEU A 41 9.88 -6.82 3.44
CA LEU A 41 10.95 -5.89 3.07
C LEU A 41 10.52 -5.06 1.86
N GLY A 42 10.71 -3.75 1.93
CA GLY A 42 10.51 -2.85 0.79
C GLY A 42 11.59 -2.99 -0.28
N ALA A 43 11.42 -2.29 -1.40
CA ALA A 43 12.32 -2.35 -2.55
C ALA A 43 13.77 -1.90 -2.23
N ASP A 44 14.74 -2.29 -3.07
CA ASP A 44 16.12 -1.80 -2.97
C ASP A 44 16.23 -0.36 -3.49
N PRO A 45 16.55 0.63 -2.64
CA PRO A 45 16.65 2.02 -3.07
C PRO A 45 17.81 2.27 -4.05
N LYS A 46 18.75 1.33 -4.23
CA LYS A 46 19.78 1.43 -5.28
C LYS A 46 19.23 1.24 -6.70
N HIS A 47 18.11 0.52 -6.81
CA HIS A 47 17.48 0.18 -8.09
C HIS A 47 16.12 0.87 -8.26
N HIS A 48 15.55 1.38 -7.17
CA HIS A 48 14.25 2.02 -7.15
C HIS A 48 14.28 3.34 -6.37
N GLU A 49 14.42 4.46 -7.09
CA GLU A 49 14.45 5.79 -6.47
C GLU A 49 13.03 6.31 -6.18
N PHE A 50 12.66 6.30 -4.89
CA PHE A 50 11.39 6.88 -4.41
C PHE A 50 11.55 8.18 -3.62
N SER A 51 12.79 8.60 -3.38
CA SER A 51 13.17 9.69 -2.46
C SER A 51 12.54 11.05 -2.77
N ASN A 52 12.12 11.30 -4.02
CA ASN A 52 11.52 12.56 -4.46
C ASN A 52 10.13 12.37 -5.08
N ASN A 53 9.43 11.28 -4.77
CA ASN A 53 8.09 11.06 -5.31
C ASN A 53 7.07 12.00 -4.66
N LYS A 54 6.73 13.09 -5.36
CA LYS A 54 5.71 14.07 -4.92
C LYS A 54 4.29 13.51 -4.96
N TYR A 55 4.03 12.54 -5.84
CA TYR A 55 2.69 12.01 -6.05
C TYR A 55 2.36 10.87 -5.08
N PHE A 56 3.38 10.17 -4.57
CA PHE A 56 3.24 9.04 -3.66
C PHE A 56 4.27 9.15 -2.52
N PRO A 57 4.06 10.06 -1.54
CA PRO A 57 4.99 10.29 -0.44
C PRO A 57 5.22 9.04 0.41
N ALA A 58 4.22 8.15 0.50
CA ALA A 58 4.30 6.91 1.25
C ALA A 58 5.36 5.92 0.70
N LEU A 59 5.77 6.06 -0.57
CA LEU A 59 6.83 5.24 -1.16
C LEU A 59 8.23 5.62 -0.68
N GLN A 60 8.41 6.80 -0.08
CA GLN A 60 9.71 7.23 0.45
C GLN A 60 10.23 6.26 1.52
N THR A 61 9.32 5.67 2.30
CA THR A 61 9.62 4.68 3.34
C THR A 61 9.44 3.24 2.88
N TYR A 62 9.04 3.00 1.63
CA TYR A 62 8.78 1.67 1.08
C TYR A 62 10.06 0.99 0.56
N ASN A 63 11.07 0.91 1.42
CA ASN A 63 12.37 0.33 1.09
C ASN A 63 12.91 -0.51 2.25
N HIS A 64 13.76 -1.49 1.96
CA HIS A 64 14.27 -2.41 2.98
C HIS A 64 15.13 -1.73 4.07
N LYS A 65 15.69 -0.53 3.81
CA LYS A 65 16.52 0.17 4.80
C LYS A 65 15.68 0.80 5.90
N SER A 66 14.48 1.29 5.59
CA SER A 66 13.56 1.91 6.54
C SER A 66 13.11 0.96 7.66
N VAL A 67 13.15 -0.36 7.43
CA VAL A 67 12.79 -1.39 8.42
C VAL A 67 13.76 -1.43 9.61
N PHE A 68 15.03 -1.06 9.39
CA PHE A 68 16.09 -1.19 10.40
C PHE A 68 16.49 0.11 11.06
N THR A 69 16.04 1.26 10.55
CA THR A 69 16.47 2.59 11.02
C THR A 69 15.57 3.20 12.10
N ASN A 70 14.45 2.56 12.45
CA ASN A 70 13.47 3.03 13.45
C ASN A 70 13.56 2.27 14.80
N ARG A 71 14.75 1.79 15.19
CA ARG A 71 15.01 1.28 16.55
C ARG A 71 15.98 2.18 17.31
#